data_AF-A0A9W9RPJ7-F1
#
_entry.id   AF-A0A9W9RPJ7-F1
#
_cell.length_a   1.000
_cell.length_b   1.000
_cell.length_c   1.000
_cell.angle_alpha   90.00
_cell.angle_beta   90.00
_cell.angle_gamma   90.00
#
_symmetry.space_group_name_H-M   'P 1'
#
loop_
_entity.id
_entity.type
_entity.pdbx_description
1 polymer ?
#
loop_
_entity_poly.entity_id
_entity_poly.type
_entity_poly.pdbx_seq_one_letter_code
_entity_poly.pdbx_strand_id
1 'polypeptide(L)'
;MRETHHPRTHGATKEYTITDIQVATSPLYSPPPPPRAKIKSDERDRSHSVASWGGILLDLCKNVEDSQAGSKHQHLRFITGRHDLPFYYKEEIKIQRSFLDAFLKVKCHEYWPTDQTPKADLLLQKGDVGFNNGEAEKQYPRRTETEWPVARTQYTRSLSHPRPGTSYITPRDRPTFQFLTSASEKETEITGHIFAHLNVVMSLYPASPTPKGVDLFLTAGDPVRS
;
A
#
# COMPACT_ATOMS: atom_id res chain seq x y z
N MET A 1 49.82 33.46 19.17
CA MET A 1 48.58 32.90 18.62
C MET A 1 48.10 31.81 19.56
N ARG A 2 47.00 32.04 20.28
CA ARG A 2 46.35 30.99 21.08
C ARG A 2 45.32 30.31 20.16
N GLU A 3 45.54 29.04 19.86
CA GLU A 3 44.55 28.21 19.17
C GLU A 3 43.32 28.04 20.05
N THR A 4 42.19 28.56 19.58
CA THR A 4 40.89 28.31 20.17
C THR A 4 40.41 26.93 19.72
N HIS A 5 40.49 25.94 20.61
CA HIS A 5 39.76 24.69 20.43
C HIS A 5 38.25 24.98 20.50
N HIS A 6 37.57 24.91 19.35
CA HIS A 6 36.12 24.82 19.32
C HIS A 6 35.70 23.43 19.81
N PRO A 7 34.78 23.33 20.79
CA PRO A 7 34.22 22.05 21.19
C PRO A 7 33.45 21.46 19.99
N ARG A 8 33.84 20.24 19.58
CA ARG A 8 33.02 19.43 18.67
C ARG A 8 31.67 19.23 19.34
N THR A 9 30.61 19.80 18.77
CA THR A 9 29.24 19.50 19.16
C THR A 9 28.97 18.03 18.84
N HIS A 10 29.02 17.17 19.86
CA HIS A 10 28.52 15.81 19.77
C HIS A 10 27.02 15.88 19.46
N GLY A 11 26.62 15.42 18.28
CA GLY A 11 25.22 15.35 17.89
C GLY A 11 24.48 14.40 18.82
N ALA A 12 23.35 14.85 19.35
CA ALA A 12 22.48 14.05 20.20
C ALA A 12 22.15 12.71 19.51
N THR A 13 22.49 11.62 20.19
CA THR A 13 22.23 10.25 19.76
C THR A 13 20.92 9.81 20.42
N LYS A 14 20.09 9.01 19.76
CA LYS A 14 18.82 8.53 20.31
C LYS A 14 18.86 7.01 20.45
N GLU A 15 18.22 6.46 21.47
CA GLU A 15 18.03 5.01 21.63
C GLU A 15 16.58 4.63 21.35
N TYR A 16 16.39 3.56 20.58
CA TYR A 16 15.08 3.01 20.26
C TYR A 16 15.04 1.52 20.55
N THR A 17 13.90 1.06 21.05
CA THR A 17 13.60 -0.36 21.20
C THR A 17 12.29 -0.64 20.49
N ILE A 18 12.35 -1.44 19.43
CA ILE A 18 11.18 -2.03 18.78
C ILE A 18 11.00 -3.41 19.40
N THR A 19 9.95 -3.55 20.20
CA THR A 19 9.73 -4.77 21.00
C THR A 19 8.89 -5.80 20.27
N ASP A 20 8.04 -5.34 19.34
CA ASP A 20 7.15 -6.22 18.58
C ASP A 20 6.67 -5.52 17.29
N ILE A 21 6.67 -6.27 16.18
CA ILE A 21 6.03 -5.90 14.91
C ILE A 21 5.03 -6.99 14.59
N GLN A 22 3.75 -6.63 14.54
CA GLN A 22 2.69 -7.51 14.10
C GLN A 22 2.21 -7.02 12.75
N VAL A 23 2.56 -7.71 11.67
CA VAL A 23 1.90 -7.47 10.38
C VAL A 23 0.63 -8.31 10.41
N ALA A 24 -0.46 -7.66 10.78
CA ALA A 24 -1.76 -8.26 10.72
C ALA A 24 -2.32 -7.97 9.34
N THR A 25 -2.68 -9.03 8.65
CA THR A 25 -3.85 -8.91 7.82
C THR A 25 -5.10 -9.03 8.76
N SER A 26 -5.13 -9.78 9.89
CA SER A 26 -6.29 -10.07 10.80
C SER A 26 -7.17 -8.95 11.42
N PRO A 27 -8.48 -9.19 11.70
CA PRO A 27 -9.29 -8.28 12.51
C PRO A 27 -9.06 -8.57 14.01
N LEU A 28 -8.35 -7.68 14.68
CA LEU A 28 -8.91 -7.18 15.93
C LEU A 28 -9.94 -6.14 15.51
N TYR A 29 -11.20 -6.33 15.92
CA TYR A 29 -12.33 -5.45 15.68
C TYR A 29 -11.94 -4.00 15.36
N SER A 30 -11.82 -3.68 14.06
CA SER A 30 -12.02 -2.33 13.60
C SER A 30 -13.53 -2.20 13.44
N PRO A 31 -14.22 -1.31 14.17
CA PRO A 31 -15.58 -0.99 13.79
C PRO A 31 -15.56 -0.61 12.30
N PRO A 32 -16.55 -1.02 11.49
CA PRO A 32 -16.66 -0.50 10.14
C PRO A 32 -16.48 1.02 10.21
N PRO A 33 -15.72 1.64 9.29
CA PRO A 33 -15.60 3.09 9.27
C PRO A 33 -17.01 3.66 9.41
N PRO A 34 -17.23 4.66 10.30
CA PRO A 34 -18.55 5.18 10.54
C PRO A 34 -19.17 5.49 9.18
N PRO A 35 -20.41 5.08 8.90
CA PRO A 35 -21.02 5.25 7.59
C PRO A 35 -20.83 6.72 7.21
N ARG A 36 -19.95 6.98 6.24
CA ARG A 36 -19.80 8.32 5.68
C ARG A 36 -21.18 8.71 5.20
N ALA A 37 -21.52 9.98 5.42
CA ALA A 37 -22.78 10.54 4.94
C ALA A 37 -22.98 10.03 3.51
N LYS A 38 -24.05 9.26 3.29
CA LYS A 38 -24.39 8.80 1.95
C LYS A 38 -24.62 10.06 1.14
N ILE A 39 -23.63 10.47 0.35
CA ILE A 39 -23.86 11.40 -0.73
C ILE A 39 -24.93 10.71 -1.56
N LYS A 40 -26.05 11.39 -1.80
CA LYS A 40 -27.09 10.86 -2.70
C LYS A 40 -26.41 10.62 -4.04
N SER A 41 -26.01 9.38 -4.31
CA SER A 41 -25.47 9.00 -5.59
C SER A 41 -26.63 9.02 -6.57
N ASP A 42 -26.56 9.89 -7.55
CA ASP A 42 -27.45 9.84 -8.70
C ASP A 42 -27.18 8.52 -9.46
N GLU A 43 -28.16 7.94 -10.15
CA GLU A 43 -27.91 6.81 -11.08
C GLU A 43 -26.89 7.18 -12.19
N ARG A 44 -26.66 8.49 -12.36
CA ARG A 44 -25.64 9.08 -13.23
C ARG A 44 -24.23 9.11 -12.64
N ASP A 45 -24.05 8.87 -11.34
CA ASP A 45 -22.71 8.87 -10.72
C ASP A 45 -21.99 7.56 -11.03
N ARG A 46 -21.24 7.56 -12.13
CA ARG A 46 -20.45 6.43 -12.62
C ARG A 46 -18.98 6.81 -12.51
N SER A 47 -18.13 5.97 -11.93
CA SER A 47 -16.70 6.29 -11.79
C SER A 47 -15.80 5.11 -12.15
N HIS A 48 -14.72 5.40 -12.86
CA HIS A 48 -13.62 4.47 -13.09
C HIS A 48 -12.36 5.01 -12.39
N SER A 49 -11.95 4.34 -11.33
CA SER A 49 -10.79 4.70 -10.53
C SER A 49 -9.63 3.77 -10.88
N VAL A 50 -8.42 4.31 -11.00
CA VAL A 50 -7.21 3.55 -11.38
C VAL A 50 -6.19 3.63 -10.25
N ALA A 51 -5.99 2.53 -9.54
CA ALA A 51 -5.02 2.39 -8.46
C ALA A 51 -3.71 1.78 -8.98
N SER A 52 -2.54 2.29 -8.57
CA SER A 52 -1.24 1.76 -9.03
C SER A 52 -0.44 1.11 -7.90
N TRP A 53 -0.11 -0.18 -8.06
CA TRP A 53 0.82 -0.89 -7.18
C TRP A 53 2.26 -0.36 -7.29
N GLY A 54 2.64 0.22 -8.42
CA GLY A 54 3.96 0.83 -8.62
C GLY A 54 4.06 2.26 -8.08
N GLY A 55 2.92 2.92 -7.87
CA GLY A 55 2.80 4.31 -7.41
C GLY A 55 2.29 4.44 -5.98
N ILE A 56 2.80 3.63 -5.04
CA ILE A 56 2.28 3.57 -3.66
C ILE A 56 2.32 4.91 -2.91
N LEU A 57 3.26 5.80 -3.26
CA LEU A 57 3.44 7.12 -2.63
C LEU A 57 2.67 8.25 -3.34
N LEU A 58 1.87 7.92 -4.36
CA LEU A 58 1.13 8.90 -5.15
C LEU A 58 -0.36 8.69 -4.92
N ASP A 59 -0.99 7.92 -5.79
CA ASP A 59 -2.45 7.94 -5.89
C ASP A 59 -3.12 6.64 -5.41
N LEU A 60 -2.33 5.62 -5.02
CA LEU A 60 -2.86 4.30 -4.67
C LEU A 60 -3.96 4.37 -3.59
N CYS A 61 -3.63 4.89 -2.41
CA CYS A 61 -4.57 4.91 -1.29
C CYS A 61 -5.81 5.75 -1.61
N LYS A 62 -5.60 6.95 -2.18
CA LYS A 62 -6.69 7.85 -2.55
C LYS A 62 -7.63 7.23 -3.59
N ASN A 63 -7.09 6.59 -4.62
CA ASN A 63 -7.91 6.00 -5.69
C ASN A 63 -8.71 4.78 -5.20
N VAL A 64 -8.15 4.03 -4.25
CA VAL A 64 -8.87 2.97 -3.55
C VAL A 64 -10.01 3.57 -2.70
N GLU A 65 -9.73 4.60 -1.89
CA GLU A 65 -10.74 5.26 -1.06
C GLU A 65 -11.87 5.90 -1.90
N ASP A 66 -11.53 6.58 -2.98
CA ASP A 66 -12.49 7.24 -3.87
C ASP A 66 -13.40 6.19 -4.56
N SER A 67 -12.88 5.00 -4.85
CA SER A 67 -13.67 3.87 -5.37
C SER A 67 -14.66 3.28 -4.35
N GLN A 68 -14.54 3.65 -3.08
CA GLN A 68 -15.40 3.24 -1.98
C GLN A 68 -16.34 4.37 -1.51
N ALA A 69 -16.35 5.52 -2.18
CA ALA A 69 -17.10 6.70 -1.79
C ALA A 69 -18.64 6.58 -1.93
N GLY A 70 -19.16 5.41 -2.34
CA GLY A 70 -20.56 5.04 -2.14
C GLY A 70 -21.46 5.15 -3.37
N SER A 71 -20.90 5.34 -4.57
CA SER A 71 -21.69 5.19 -5.80
C SER A 71 -21.98 3.70 -6.07
N LYS A 72 -23.16 3.41 -6.66
CA LYS A 72 -23.53 2.04 -7.06
C LYS A 72 -22.71 1.50 -8.24
N HIS A 73 -22.17 2.40 -9.06
CA HIS A 73 -21.55 2.08 -10.34
C HIS A 73 -20.09 2.54 -10.38
N GLN A 74 -19.30 2.04 -9.44
CA GLN A 74 -17.87 2.31 -9.35
C GLN A 74 -17.09 1.08 -9.81
N HIS A 75 -16.05 1.31 -10.60
CA HIS A 75 -15.09 0.30 -10.99
C HIS A 75 -13.69 0.73 -10.55
N LEU A 76 -12.98 -0.16 -9.86
CA LEU A 76 -11.60 0.00 -9.41
C LEU A 76 -10.68 -0.88 -10.27
N ARG A 77 -9.72 -0.27 -10.94
CA ARG A 77 -8.74 -0.99 -11.74
C ARG A 77 -7.35 -0.83 -11.14
N PHE A 78 -6.65 -1.94 -10.91
CA PHE A 78 -5.26 -1.91 -10.49
C PHE A 78 -4.31 -1.99 -11.68
N ILE A 79 -3.27 -1.17 -11.66
CA ILE A 79 -2.17 -1.17 -12.63
C ILE A 79 -0.83 -1.25 -11.88
N THR A 80 0.26 -1.38 -12.63
CA THR A 80 1.62 -1.32 -12.10
C THR A 80 2.48 -0.45 -13.02
N GLY A 81 3.75 -0.30 -12.68
CA GLY A 81 4.72 0.47 -13.43
C GLY A 81 4.78 1.92 -12.97
N ARG A 82 5.39 2.78 -13.80
CA ARG A 82 5.44 4.23 -13.52
C ARG A 82 4.04 4.81 -13.44
N HIS A 83 3.88 5.89 -12.69
CA HIS A 83 2.58 6.54 -12.51
C HIS A 83 2.01 7.20 -13.79
N ASP A 84 2.84 7.45 -14.80
CA ASP A 84 2.47 8.21 -16.01
C ASP A 84 2.18 7.32 -17.22
N LEU A 85 3.08 6.39 -17.53
CA LEU A 85 3.06 5.61 -18.78
C LEU A 85 1.85 4.67 -18.96
N PRO A 86 1.37 3.94 -17.94
CA PRO A 86 0.31 2.95 -18.12
C PRO A 86 -0.96 3.55 -18.72
N PHE A 87 -1.28 4.80 -18.42
CA PHE A 87 -2.45 5.50 -18.97
C PHE A 87 -2.43 5.64 -20.49
N TYR A 88 -1.25 5.55 -21.12
CA TYR A 88 -1.06 5.66 -22.56
C TYR A 88 -0.90 4.31 -23.27
N TYR A 89 -0.92 3.19 -22.54
CA TYR A 89 -0.88 1.88 -23.16
C TYR A 89 -2.15 1.62 -23.96
N LYS A 90 -2.02 0.92 -25.10
CA LYS A 90 -3.13 0.73 -26.05
C LYS A 90 -4.31 0.02 -25.38
N GLU A 91 -4.02 -0.93 -24.50
CA GLU A 91 -4.96 -1.66 -23.67
C GLU A 91 -5.69 -0.74 -22.68
N GLU A 92 -4.98 0.14 -21.98
CA GLU A 92 -5.59 1.08 -21.03
C GLU A 92 -6.40 2.17 -21.73
N ILE A 93 -5.94 2.65 -22.90
CA ILE A 93 -6.70 3.56 -23.76
C ILE A 93 -8.02 2.90 -24.21
N LYS A 94 -8.01 1.59 -24.53
CA LYS A 94 -9.23 0.87 -24.90
C LYS A 94 -10.21 0.80 -23.72
N ILE A 95 -9.72 0.56 -22.51
CA ILE A 95 -10.54 0.57 -21.29
C ILE A 95 -11.13 1.98 -21.05
N GLN A 96 -10.31 3.03 -21.02
CA GLN A 96 -10.78 4.40 -20.84
C GLN A 96 -11.81 4.81 -21.90
N ARG A 97 -11.54 4.50 -23.18
CA ARG A 97 -12.47 4.77 -24.27
C ARG A 97 -13.78 4.00 -24.10
N SER A 98 -13.69 2.72 -23.74
CA SER A 98 -14.88 1.89 -23.53
C SER A 98 -15.74 2.49 -22.42
N PHE A 99 -15.15 3.00 -21.33
CA PHE A 99 -15.85 3.70 -20.24
C PHE A 99 -16.60 4.90 -20.81
N LEU A 100 -15.86 5.80 -21.46
CA LEU A 100 -16.42 7.02 -22.02
C LEU A 100 -17.49 6.75 -23.09
N ASP A 101 -17.32 5.73 -23.92
CA ASP A 101 -18.30 5.34 -24.94
C ASP A 101 -19.60 4.83 -24.29
N ALA A 102 -19.50 4.07 -23.18
CA ALA A 102 -20.67 3.62 -22.42
C ALA A 102 -21.46 4.76 -21.79
N PHE A 103 -20.77 5.79 -21.29
CA PHE A 103 -21.42 6.90 -20.58
C PHE A 103 -21.82 8.07 -21.48
N LEU A 104 -20.95 8.48 -22.39
CA LEU A 104 -21.15 9.69 -23.20
C LEU A 104 -21.87 9.42 -24.51
N LYS A 105 -21.81 8.19 -25.04
CA LYS A 105 -22.40 7.84 -26.34
C LYS A 105 -23.56 6.85 -26.21
N VAL A 106 -23.91 6.44 -24.99
CA VAL A 106 -24.97 5.45 -24.71
C VAL A 106 -24.77 4.17 -25.54
N LYS A 107 -23.51 3.78 -25.78
CA LYS A 107 -23.18 2.50 -26.41
C LYS A 107 -22.93 1.49 -25.30
N CYS A 108 -23.90 0.61 -25.05
CA CYS A 108 -23.74 -0.45 -24.06
C CYS A 108 -22.56 -1.36 -24.46
N HIS A 109 -21.50 -1.30 -23.66
CA HIS A 109 -20.44 -2.29 -23.67
C HIS A 109 -20.62 -3.16 -22.42
N GLU A 110 -20.51 -4.48 -22.56
CA GLU A 110 -20.68 -5.49 -21.49
C GLU A 110 -19.76 -5.25 -20.27
N TYR A 111 -18.74 -4.40 -20.42
CA TYR A 111 -17.66 -4.18 -19.47
C TYR A 111 -17.93 -3.11 -18.39
N TRP A 112 -18.97 -2.28 -18.53
CA TRP A 112 -19.20 -1.14 -17.62
C TRP A 112 -20.35 -1.36 -16.68
N PRO A 113 -20.24 -0.83 -15.44
CA PRO A 113 -21.04 -1.29 -14.31
C PRO A 113 -22.54 -1.23 -14.55
N THR A 114 -23.10 -2.34 -15.00
CA THR A 114 -24.46 -2.74 -14.64
C THR A 114 -24.38 -3.42 -13.27
N ASP A 115 -25.51 -3.79 -12.67
CA ASP A 115 -25.51 -4.51 -11.40
C ASP A 115 -24.76 -5.87 -11.46
N GLN A 116 -24.40 -6.34 -12.66
CA GLN A 116 -23.75 -7.64 -12.91
C GLN A 116 -22.24 -7.53 -13.21
N THR A 117 -21.68 -6.33 -13.33
CA THR A 117 -20.28 -6.15 -13.74
C THR A 117 -19.31 -6.25 -12.56
N PRO A 118 -18.09 -6.81 -12.75
CA PRO A 118 -17.06 -6.78 -11.72
C PRO A 118 -16.73 -5.35 -11.27
N LYS A 119 -16.67 -5.15 -9.96
CA LYS A 119 -16.37 -3.84 -9.35
C LYS A 119 -14.87 -3.60 -9.23
N ALA A 120 -14.06 -4.65 -9.23
CA ALA A 120 -12.61 -4.52 -9.20
C ALA A 120 -11.93 -5.39 -10.26
N ASP A 121 -10.89 -4.86 -10.89
CA ASP A 121 -9.98 -5.58 -11.78
C ASP A 121 -8.56 -5.48 -11.21
N LEU A 122 -8.10 -6.58 -10.63
CA LEU A 122 -6.82 -6.71 -9.95
C LEU A 122 -5.73 -7.11 -10.93
N LEU A 123 -4.57 -6.45 -10.85
CA LEU A 123 -3.34 -6.92 -11.48
C LEU A 123 -2.48 -7.62 -10.42
N LEU A 124 -2.17 -8.91 -10.64
CA LEU A 124 -1.51 -9.77 -9.67
C LEU A 124 0.00 -9.83 -9.96
N GLN A 125 0.80 -9.17 -9.13
CA GLN A 125 2.25 -9.22 -9.24
C GLN A 125 2.78 -10.58 -8.75
N LYS A 126 3.31 -11.38 -9.68
CA LYS A 126 3.93 -12.68 -9.39
C LYS A 126 5.35 -12.72 -9.93
N GLY A 127 6.31 -12.87 -9.02
CA GLY A 127 7.73 -12.88 -9.36
C GLY A 127 8.28 -11.49 -9.73
N ASP A 128 9.59 -11.45 -9.98
CA ASP A 128 10.28 -10.24 -10.41
C ASP A 128 10.47 -10.24 -11.94
N VAL A 129 9.95 -9.19 -12.58
CA VAL A 129 10.07 -8.96 -14.03
C VAL A 129 11.01 -7.80 -14.36
N GLY A 130 11.74 -7.30 -13.35
CA GLY A 130 12.67 -6.19 -13.43
C GLY A 130 12.03 -4.84 -13.08
N PHE A 131 12.89 -3.86 -12.81
CA PHE A 131 12.49 -2.50 -12.46
C PHE A 131 12.15 -1.67 -13.71
N ASN A 132 11.02 -0.96 -13.67
CA ASN A 132 10.60 -0.02 -14.72
C ASN A 132 10.55 -0.67 -16.12
N ASN A 133 10.02 -1.89 -16.19
CA ASN A 133 9.93 -2.68 -17.41
C ASN A 133 8.47 -2.90 -17.82
N GLY A 134 7.86 -1.88 -18.43
CA GLY A 134 6.44 -1.90 -18.79
C GLY A 134 6.04 -3.07 -19.70
N GLU A 135 6.93 -3.57 -20.57
CA GLU A 135 6.62 -4.73 -21.41
C GLU A 135 6.57 -6.04 -20.63
N ALA A 136 7.45 -6.22 -19.65
CA ALA A 136 7.43 -7.40 -18.81
C ALA A 136 6.31 -7.35 -17.77
N GLU A 137 6.01 -6.16 -17.24
CA GLU A 137 4.89 -5.95 -16.30
C GLU A 137 3.51 -6.25 -16.91
N LYS A 138 3.34 -6.13 -18.24
CA LYS A 138 2.11 -6.52 -18.94
C LYS A 138 1.80 -8.01 -18.86
N GLN A 139 2.79 -8.84 -18.52
CA GLN A 139 2.62 -10.28 -18.39
C GLN A 139 1.94 -10.67 -17.07
N TYR A 140 1.82 -9.74 -16.12
CA TYR A 140 1.16 -10.02 -14.86
C TYR A 140 -0.31 -10.40 -15.09
N PRO A 141 -0.77 -11.53 -14.52
CA PRO A 141 -2.15 -11.97 -14.70
C PRO A 141 -3.12 -10.99 -14.06
N ARG A 142 -4.31 -10.89 -14.65
CA ARG A 142 -5.41 -10.07 -14.12
C ARG A 142 -6.52 -10.96 -13.58
N ARG A 143 -7.17 -10.51 -12.51
CA ARG A 143 -8.32 -11.19 -11.90
C ARG A 143 -9.40 -10.17 -11.57
N THR A 144 -10.63 -10.44 -12.01
CA THR A 144 -11.79 -9.63 -11.67
C THR A 144 -12.41 -10.07 -10.34
N GLU A 145 -12.96 -9.12 -9.60
CA GLU A 145 -13.64 -9.31 -8.32
C GLU A 145 -14.94 -8.52 -8.28
N THR A 146 -15.92 -9.03 -7.54
CA THR A 146 -17.23 -8.40 -7.36
C THR A 146 -17.20 -7.22 -6.41
N GLU A 147 -16.13 -7.07 -5.62
CA GLU A 147 -15.98 -6.04 -4.60
C GLU A 147 -14.52 -5.80 -4.22
N TRP A 148 -14.29 -4.64 -3.59
CA TRP A 148 -13.03 -4.31 -2.92
C TRP A 148 -13.33 -3.69 -1.55
N PRO A 149 -12.72 -4.18 -0.45
CA PRO A 149 -11.76 -5.28 -0.38
C PRO A 149 -12.40 -6.62 -0.76
N VAL A 150 -11.60 -7.59 -1.18
CA VAL A 150 -12.10 -8.90 -1.60
C VAL A 150 -12.76 -9.61 -0.40
N ALA A 151 -14.02 -10.04 -0.49
CA ALA A 151 -14.74 -10.61 0.67
C ALA A 151 -14.09 -11.86 1.27
N ARG A 152 -13.42 -12.67 0.45
CA ARG A 152 -12.69 -13.86 0.92
C ARG A 152 -11.29 -13.55 1.46
N THR A 153 -10.90 -12.28 1.61
CA THR A 153 -9.58 -11.91 2.15
C THR A 153 -9.44 -12.47 3.56
N GLN A 154 -8.49 -13.39 3.73
CA GLN A 154 -8.12 -13.94 5.02
C GLN A 154 -7.00 -13.13 5.64
N TYR A 155 -7.45 -12.25 6.50
CA TYR A 155 -6.68 -11.40 7.32
C TYR A 155 -5.95 -12.28 8.40
N THR A 156 -4.66 -12.54 8.19
CA THR A 156 -3.77 -13.43 8.98
C THR A 156 -2.62 -12.64 9.63
N ARG A 157 -2.27 -12.97 10.88
CA ARG A 157 -1.14 -12.34 11.59
C ARG A 157 0.14 -13.12 11.35
N SER A 158 1.15 -12.49 10.77
CA SER A 158 2.51 -13.02 10.72
C SER A 158 3.35 -12.36 11.82
N LEU A 159 3.85 -13.17 12.75
CA LEU A 159 4.72 -12.71 13.82
C LEU A 159 6.15 -13.15 13.52
N SER A 160 7.08 -12.21 13.56
CA SER A 160 8.48 -12.52 13.83
C SER A 160 8.93 -11.52 14.89
N HIS A 161 8.96 -11.97 16.15
CA HIS A 161 9.61 -11.19 17.19
C HIS A 161 11.09 -11.02 16.79
N PRO A 162 11.68 -9.84 16.88
CA PRO A 162 13.10 -9.79 17.12
C PRO A 162 13.33 -10.43 18.51
N ARG A 163 14.47 -11.08 18.74
CA ARG A 163 14.76 -11.66 20.07
C ARG A 163 14.49 -10.58 21.15
N PRO A 164 13.75 -10.88 22.23
CA PRO A 164 13.46 -9.88 23.25
C PRO A 164 14.76 -9.22 23.72
N GLY A 165 14.81 -7.89 23.69
CA GLY A 165 15.98 -7.11 24.16
C GLY A 165 16.80 -6.39 23.09
N THR A 166 16.40 -6.38 21.82
CA THR A 166 17.11 -5.58 20.80
C THR A 166 16.85 -4.08 20.97
N SER A 167 17.68 -3.45 21.79
CA SER A 167 17.78 -2.00 21.94
C SER A 167 18.93 -1.50 21.08
N TYR A 168 18.70 -0.49 20.27
CA TYR A 168 19.73 0.07 19.41
C TYR A 168 19.89 1.55 19.67
N ILE A 169 21.15 1.94 19.87
CA ILE A 169 21.61 3.31 19.79
C ILE A 169 21.67 3.66 18.31
N THR A 170 20.98 4.71 17.87
CA THR A 170 21.15 5.23 16.52
C THR A 170 22.17 6.35 16.54
N PRO A 171 23.39 6.12 16.03
CA PRO A 171 24.13 7.22 15.44
C PRO A 171 23.31 7.81 14.28
N ARG A 172 23.87 8.83 13.63
CA ARG A 172 23.29 9.51 12.46
C ARG A 172 22.79 8.58 11.32
N ASP A 173 23.17 7.30 11.34
CA ASP A 173 22.77 6.26 10.40
C ASP A 173 21.41 5.66 10.78
N ARG A 174 20.43 5.80 9.87
CA ARG A 174 19.05 5.34 10.02
C ARG A 174 19.03 3.81 10.12
N PRO A 175 18.75 3.20 11.29
CA PRO A 175 18.76 1.74 11.40
C PRO A 175 17.61 1.15 10.58
N THR A 176 17.88 0.08 9.85
CA THR A 176 16.86 -0.70 9.13
C THR A 176 16.64 -2.02 9.86
N PHE A 177 15.37 -2.35 10.14
CA PHE A 177 14.97 -3.62 10.71
C PHE A 177 14.27 -4.45 9.65
N GLN A 178 14.68 -5.71 9.52
CA GLN A 178 14.05 -6.66 8.60
C GLN A 178 13.36 -7.78 9.37
N PHE A 179 12.13 -8.05 8.98
CA PHE A 179 11.28 -9.09 9.54
C PHE A 179 10.96 -10.06 8.42
N LEU A 180 11.43 -11.30 8.56
CA LEU A 180 11.26 -12.34 7.55
C LEU A 180 10.29 -13.38 8.07
N THR A 181 9.32 -13.73 7.25
CA THR A 181 8.50 -14.92 7.48
C THR A 181 9.27 -16.15 7.02
N SER A 182 8.89 -17.33 7.53
CA SER A 182 9.30 -18.58 6.91
C SER A 182 8.87 -18.62 5.44
N ALA A 183 9.63 -19.35 4.61
CA ALA A 183 9.22 -19.61 3.24
C ALA A 183 7.85 -20.29 3.23
N SER A 184 6.98 -19.84 2.33
CA SER A 184 5.66 -20.45 2.18
C SER A 184 5.77 -21.83 1.53
N GLU A 185 5.05 -22.83 2.06
CA GLU A 185 5.00 -24.20 1.52
C GLU A 185 4.27 -24.29 0.18
N LYS A 186 3.39 -23.31 -0.09
CA LYS A 186 2.60 -23.22 -1.32
C LYS A 186 2.57 -21.79 -1.84
N GLU A 187 2.24 -21.64 -3.11
CA GLU A 187 1.99 -20.33 -3.70
C GLU A 187 0.96 -19.56 -2.86
N THR A 188 1.32 -18.35 -2.45
CA THR A 188 0.52 -17.52 -1.55
C THR A 188 0.38 -16.14 -2.15
N GLU A 189 -0.88 -15.72 -2.32
CA GLU A 189 -1.23 -14.38 -2.75
C GLU A 189 -1.48 -13.49 -1.53
N ILE A 190 -0.87 -12.31 -1.54
CA ILE A 190 -1.15 -11.24 -0.57
C ILE A 190 -1.83 -10.12 -1.35
N THR A 191 -3.12 -9.92 -1.13
CA THR A 191 -3.92 -8.88 -1.80
C THR A 191 -4.91 -8.25 -0.82
N GLY A 192 -4.85 -6.93 -0.71
CA GLY A 192 -5.71 -6.16 0.19
C GLY A 192 -4.94 -5.06 0.91
N HIS A 193 -5.52 -4.58 2.00
CA HIS A 193 -4.89 -3.61 2.89
C HIS A 193 -3.92 -4.31 3.84
N ILE A 194 -2.67 -3.84 3.89
CA ILE A 194 -1.64 -4.32 4.81
C ILE A 194 -1.65 -3.43 6.05
N PHE A 195 -1.69 -4.03 7.24
CA PHE A 195 -1.57 -3.32 8.52
C PHE A 195 -0.35 -3.78 9.29
N ALA A 196 0.29 -2.85 10.00
CA ALA A 196 1.37 -3.13 10.92
C ALA A 196 1.06 -2.51 12.29
N HIS A 197 1.08 -3.34 13.33
CA HIS A 197 0.96 -2.92 14.72
C HIS A 197 2.35 -2.96 15.34
N LEU A 198 2.82 -1.80 15.80
CA LEU A 198 4.17 -1.64 16.34
C LEU A 198 4.13 -1.24 17.80
N ASN A 199 4.90 -1.93 18.64
CA ASN A 199 5.18 -1.49 20.01
C ASN A 199 6.57 -0.84 20.05
N VAL A 200 6.58 0.49 20.10
CA VAL A 200 7.80 1.31 20.04
C VAL A 200 8.02 2.04 21.35
N VAL A 201 9.21 1.85 21.91
CA VAL A 201 9.67 2.57 23.11
C VAL A 201 10.86 3.44 22.73
N MET A 202 10.86 4.66 23.25
CA MET A 202 11.93 5.63 23.05
C MET A 202 12.60 5.94 24.39
N SER A 203 13.92 5.84 24.43
CA SER A 203 14.71 6.15 25.62
C SER A 203 15.59 7.37 25.39
N LEU A 204 15.75 8.18 26.43
CA LEU A 204 16.68 9.31 26.44
C LEU A 204 18.12 8.80 26.45
N TYR A 205 18.93 9.30 25.53
CA TYR A 205 20.37 9.16 25.66
C TYR A 205 20.89 10.16 26.71
N PRO A 206 21.83 9.76 27.60
CA PRO A 206 22.38 10.67 28.61
C PRO A 206 22.90 11.98 28.00
N ALA A 207 22.58 13.10 28.63
CA ALA A 207 22.89 14.46 28.18
C ALA A 207 22.29 14.89 26.83
N SER A 208 21.30 14.17 26.30
CA SER A 208 20.55 14.56 25.10
C SER A 208 19.17 15.17 25.45
N PRO A 209 18.66 16.12 24.65
CA PRO A 209 17.31 16.66 24.84
C PRO A 209 16.25 15.58 24.65
N THR A 210 15.13 15.70 25.38
CA THR A 210 13.99 14.78 25.28
C THR A 210 13.45 14.69 23.85
N PRO A 211 13.38 13.49 23.25
CA PRO A 211 12.76 13.31 21.94
C PRO A 211 11.29 13.72 21.98
N LYS A 212 10.83 14.48 20.98
CA LYS A 212 9.42 14.89 20.85
C LYS A 212 8.58 13.97 19.96
N GLY A 213 9.22 13.05 19.25
CA GLY A 213 8.57 12.14 18.30
C GLY A 213 9.58 11.26 17.55
N VAL A 214 9.05 10.28 16.83
CA VAL A 214 9.76 9.34 15.98
C VAL A 214 9.01 9.15 14.67
N ASP A 215 9.76 9.12 13.57
CA ASP A 215 9.24 8.76 12.25
C ASP A 215 9.61 7.30 11.97
N LEU A 216 8.62 6.49 11.59
CA LEU A 216 8.80 5.08 11.27
C LEU A 216 8.46 4.87 9.80
N PHE A 217 9.40 4.28 9.06
CA PHE A 217 9.21 3.93 7.66
C PHE A 217 9.10 2.41 7.57
N LEU A 218 7.96 1.93 7.07
CA LEU A 218 7.69 0.51 6.90
C LEU A 218 7.58 0.20 5.41
N THR A 219 8.29 -0.84 4.99
CA THR A 219 8.18 -1.40 3.66
C THR A 219 7.85 -2.88 3.80
N ALA A 220 6.81 -3.35 3.11
CA ALA A 220 6.51 -4.76 2.95
C ALA A 220 6.83 -5.15 1.51
N GLY A 221 7.49 -6.30 1.32
CA GLY A 221 7.86 -6.77 0.00
C GLY A 221 8.44 -8.17 0.04
N ASP A 222 8.56 -8.76 -1.13
CA ASP A 222 9.30 -10.01 -1.32
C ASP A 222 10.80 -9.76 -1.06
N PRO A 223 11.48 -10.54 -0.19
CA PRO A 223 12.90 -10.35 0.10
C PRO A 223 13.82 -10.48 -1.12
N VAL A 224 13.36 -11.08 -2.23
CA VAL A 224 14.15 -11.13 -3.48
C VAL A 224 14.33 -9.73 -4.11
N ARG A 225 13.55 -8.72 -3.69
CA ARG A 225 13.59 -7.34 -4.21
C ARG A 225 14.55 -6.39 -3.46
N SER A 226 15.31 -6.83 -2.45
CA SER A 226 16.15 -5.94 -1.62
C SER A 226 17.57 -5.74 -2.12
#